data_AF-A0A326G853-F1
#
_entry.id   AF-A0A326G853-F1
#
_cell.length_a   1.000
_cell.length_b   1.000
_cell.length_c   1.000
_cell.angle_alpha   90.00
_cell.angle_beta   90.00
_cell.angle_gamma   90.00
#
_symmetry.space_group_name_H-M   'P 1'
#
loop_
_entity.id
_entity.type
_entity.pdbx_description
1 polymer ?
#
loop_
_entity_poly.entity_id
_entity_poly.type
_entity_poly.pdbx_seq_one_letter_code
_entity_poly.pdbx_strand_id
1 'polypeptide(L)' 'MTDYSILDLVPVREGGTLADAFSAATELAQVAERLGLKRFWVAEHHAMDGIAGGATSVVLAHI' A
#
# COMPACT_ATOMS: atom_id res chain seq x y z
N MET A 1 -15.87 -20.93 2.99
CA MET A 1 -14.56 -20.36 3.36
C MET A 1 -14.62 -18.88 3.05
N THR A 2 -14.09 -18.01 3.91
CA THR A 2 -14.15 -16.55 3.73
C THR A 2 -12.86 -16.07 3.07
N ASP A 3 -12.98 -15.29 2.00
CA ASP A 3 -11.81 -14.68 1.34
C ASP A 3 -11.36 -13.42 2.10
N TYR A 4 -10.05 -13.23 2.23
CA TYR A 4 -9.46 -12.01 2.79
C TYR A 4 -8.76 -11.19 1.70
N SER A 5 -8.64 -9.87 1.92
CA SER A 5 -8.01 -8.90 1.01
C SER A 5 -7.45 -7.74 1.82
N ILE A 6 -6.57 -6.93 1.22
CA ILE A 6 -5.96 -5.75 1.85
C ILE A 6 -6.35 -4.48 1.08
N LEU A 7 -6.64 -3.42 1.82
CA LEU A 7 -6.64 -2.04 1.34
C LEU A 7 -5.52 -1.29 2.08
N ASP A 8 -4.50 -0.87 1.36
CA ASP A 8 -3.38 -0.11 1.89
C ASP A 8 -3.56 1.38 1.58
N LEU A 9 -3.28 2.24 2.55
CA LEU A 9 -3.26 3.69 2.36
C LEU A 9 -1.87 4.19 1.94
N VAL A 10 -0.84 3.35 2.02
CA VAL A 10 0.57 3.71 1.85
C VAL A 10 0.99 4.74 2.91
N PRO A 11 0.92 4.38 4.21
CA PRO A 11 1.20 5.32 5.30
C PRO A 11 2.69 5.63 5.40
N VAL A 12 3.02 6.92 5.48
CA VAL A 12 4.34 7.41 5.90
C VAL A 12 4.37 7.42 7.42
N ARG A 13 5.14 6.51 8.00
CA ARG A 13 5.30 6.40 9.47
C ARG A 13 6.08 7.59 10.01
N GLU A 14 5.87 7.92 11.28
CA GLU A 14 6.58 9.01 11.96
C GLU A 14 8.12 8.82 11.81
N GLY A 15 8.81 9.89 11.39
CA GLY A 15 10.24 9.88 11.12
C GLY A 15 10.67 9.15 9.84
N GLY A 16 9.74 8.55 9.10
CA GLY A 16 9.99 7.84 7.85
C GLY A 16 9.90 8.74 6.62
N THR A 17 10.31 8.19 5.48
CA THR A 17 10.27 8.85 4.17
C THR A 17 9.20 8.25 3.26
N LEU A 18 8.92 8.92 2.14
CA LEU A 18 8.06 8.36 1.09
C LEU A 18 8.62 7.05 0.52
N ALA A 19 9.95 6.94 0.38
CA ALA A 19 10.58 5.73 -0.11
C ALA A 19 10.36 4.55 0.85
N ASP A 20 10.40 4.79 2.16
CA ASP A 20 10.11 3.78 3.17
C ASP A 20 8.65 3.31 3.08
N ALA A 21 7.71 4.24 2.87
CA ALA A 21 6.29 3.93 2.72
C ALA A 21 6.03 3.07 1.48
N PHE A 22 6.63 3.39 0.33
CA PHE A 22 6.50 2.59 -0.89
C PHE A 22 7.16 1.22 -0.75
N SER A 23 8.35 1.13 -0.16
CA SER A 23 9.00 -0.15 0.11
C SER A 23 8.16 -1.05 1.03
N ALA A 24 7.52 -0.47 2.05
CA ALA A 24 6.63 -1.20 2.95
C ALA A 24 5.36 -1.69 2.25
N ALA A 25 4.78 -0.90 1.35
CA ALA A 25 3.62 -1.31 0.55
C ALA A 25 3.96 -2.47 -0.40
N THR A 26 5.13 -2.43 -1.05
CA THR A 26 5.63 -3.54 -1.89
C THR A 26 5.84 -4.81 -1.07
N GLU A 27 6.48 -4.71 0.10
CA GLU A 27 6.66 -5.86 0.99
C GLU A 27 5.31 -6.44 1.43
N LEU A 28 4.35 -5.59 1.81
CA LEU A 28 3.02 -6.03 2.23
C LEU A 28 2.27 -6.74 1.10
N ALA A 29 2.33 -6.22 -0.13
CA ALA A 29 1.73 -6.85 -1.30
C ALA A 29 2.33 -8.24 -1.59
N GLN A 30 3.66 -8.37 -1.51
CA GLN A 30 4.34 -9.66 -1.67
C GLN A 30 3.97 -10.67 -0.57
N VAL A 31 3.83 -10.21 0.68
CA VAL A 31 3.34 -11.06 1.77
C VAL A 31 1.89 -11.50 1.52
N ALA A 32 1.02 -10.57 1.10
CA ALA A 32 -0.38 -10.85 0.80
C ALA A 32 -0.52 -11.91 -0.31
N GLU A 33 0.30 -11.81 -1.35
CA GLU A 33 0.36 -12.81 -2.44
C GLU A 33 0.78 -14.18 -1.91
N ARG A 34 1.88 -14.26 -1.14
CA ARG A 34 2.35 -15.53 -0.55
C ARG A 34 1.32 -16.20 0.37
N LEU A 35 0.49 -15.41 1.04
CA LEU A 35 -0.58 -15.87 1.91
C LEU A 35 -1.88 -16.20 1.16
N GLY A 36 -1.95 -15.97 -0.16
CA GLY A 36 -3.11 -16.28 -0.99
C GLY A 36 -4.30 -15.35 -0.77
N LEU A 37 -4.07 -14.09 -0.36
CA LEU A 37 -5.14 -13.11 -0.24
C LEU A 37 -5.68 -12.74 -1.63
N LYS A 38 -6.99 -12.49 -1.70
CA LYS A 38 -7.72 -12.37 -2.97
C LYS A 38 -7.37 -11.10 -3.75
N ARG A 39 -7.20 -9.98 -3.05
CA ARG A 39 -6.93 -8.67 -3.65
C ARG A 39 -6.02 -7.83 -2.77
N PHE A 40 -5.22 -7.00 -3.42
CA PHE A 40 -4.49 -5.90 -2.83
C PHE A 40 -4.94 -4.61 -3.53
N TRP A 41 -5.35 -3.61 -2.75
CA TRP A 41 -5.80 -2.32 -3.24
C TRP A 41 -4.99 -1.20 -2.58
N VAL A 42 -4.84 -0.09 -3.29
CA VAL A 42 -4.26 1.14 -2.78
C VAL A 42 -5.38 2.20 -2.73
N ALA A 43 -5.47 2.94 -1.63
CA ALA A 43 -6.41 4.05 -1.47
C ALA A 43 -5.81 5.37 -1.97
N GLU A 44 -6.64 6.20 -2.60
CA GLU A 44 -6.22 7.54 -3.05
C GLU A 44 -6.59 8.62 -2.03
N HIS A 45 -5.61 9.43 -1.62
CA HIS A 45 -5.82 10.61 -0.79
C HIS A 45 -4.94 11.77 -1.26
N HIS A 46 -5.50 12.98 -1.23
CA HIS A 46 -4.83 14.21 -1.63
C HIS A 46 -4.75 15.15 -0.44
N ALA A 47 -3.64 15.90 -0.33
CA ALA A 47 -3.39 16.88 0.73
C ALA A 47 -3.56 16.32 2.16
N MET A 48 -3.25 15.04 2.37
CA MET A 48 -3.28 14.39 3.66
C MET A 48 -1.86 14.03 4.07
N ASP A 49 -1.34 14.76 5.07
CA ASP A 49 -0.01 14.48 5.61
C ASP A 49 0.06 13.05 6.13
N GLY A 50 1.16 12.37 5.82
CA GLY A 50 1.39 10.99 6.23
C GLY A 50 0.80 9.93 5.30
N ILE A 51 0.18 10.28 4.18
CA ILE A 51 -0.39 9.32 3.21
C ILE A 51 0.27 9.49 1.84
N ALA A 52 0.89 8.43 1.31
CA ALA A 52 1.62 8.46 0.03
C ALA A 52 0.80 7.90 -1.16
N GLY A 53 -0.49 7.57 -0.96
CA GLY A 53 -1.38 6.98 -1.96
C GLY A 53 -1.98 7.92 -3.01
N GLY A 54 -1.52 9.17 -3.15
CA GLY A 54 -2.19 10.21 -3.97
C GLY A 54 -2.23 9.97 -5.49
N ALA A 55 -1.48 9.00 -6.01
CA ALA A 55 -1.48 8.63 -7.44
C ALA A 55 -1.60 7.10 -7.60
N THR A 56 -2.79 6.57 -7.33
CA THR A 56 -3.05 5.13 -7.17
C THR A 56 -2.48 4.26 -8.27
N SER A 57 -2.67 4.64 -9.54
CA SER A 57 -2.20 3.87 -10.70
C SER A 57 -0.66 3.80 -10.77
N VAL A 58 0.03 4.85 -10.34
CA VAL A 58 1.50 4.91 -10.33
C VAL A 58 2.05 4.09 -9.17
N VAL A 59 1.41 4.16 -7.99
CA VAL A 59 1.79 3.33 -6.84
C VAL A 59 1.63 1.85 -7.17
N LEU A 60 0.50 1.45 -7.77
CA LEU A 60 0.27 0.06 -8.18
C LEU A 60 1.24 -0.41 -9.27
N ALA A 61 1.80 0.49 -10.08
CA ALA A 61 2.83 0.14 -11.07
C ALA A 61 4.25 0.03 -10.45
N HIS A 62 4.47 0.59 -9.27
CA HIS A 62 5.71 0.48 -8.51
C HIS A 62 5.77 -0.83 -7.69
N ILE A 63 4.63 -1.26 -7.16
CA ILE A 63 4.45 -2.50 -6.40
C ILE A 63 4.57 -3.72 -7.32
#